data_AF-A0A5C7RYR5-F1
#
_entry.id   AF-A0A5C7RYR5-F1
#
_cell.length_a   1.000
_cell.length_b   1.000
_cell.length_c   1.000
_cell.angle_alpha   90.00
_cell.angle_beta   90.00
_cell.angle_gamma   90.00
#
_symmetry.space_group_name_H-M   'P 1'
#
loop_
_entity.id
_entity.type
_entity.pdbx_description
1 polymer ?
#
loop_
_entity_poly.entity_id
_entity_poly.type
_entity_poly.pdbx_seq_one_letter_code
_entity_poly.pdbx_strand_id
1 'polypeptide(L)'
;MSKTALTLKQERFVTAWHETGNKSEAYRQAYNCESMSEATINNKAYELSLNGEIRARLEAVQQESAERHNVTIAEVTKMHRDAYQALNPHAMTAAANNLAKLHGLITDKAKIETNLPTLSELSDEELDRRILELAEKAGLSIAIN
;
A
#
# COMPACT_ATOMS: atom_id res chain seq x y z
N MET A 1 -28.69 -9.81 17.45
CA MET A 1 -27.81 -9.86 16.26
C MET A 1 -26.56 -10.64 16.67
N SER A 2 -26.38 -11.84 16.14
CA SER A 2 -25.35 -12.81 16.56
C SER A 2 -23.94 -12.26 16.30
N LYS A 3 -23.19 -11.96 17.36
CA LYS A 3 -21.75 -11.65 17.32
C LYS A 3 -21.02 -12.97 17.04
N THR A 4 -20.75 -13.31 15.78
CA THR A 4 -19.90 -14.44 15.46
C THR A 4 -18.48 -14.12 15.94
N ALA A 5 -18.09 -14.76 17.03
CA ALA A 5 -16.79 -14.53 17.64
C ALA A 5 -15.73 -15.26 16.81
N LEU A 6 -14.95 -14.50 16.05
CA LEU A 6 -13.72 -15.00 15.45
C LEU A 6 -12.87 -15.68 16.52
N THR A 7 -12.28 -16.82 16.19
CA THR A 7 -11.38 -17.52 17.10
C THR A 7 -10.11 -16.69 17.31
N LEU A 8 -9.41 -16.90 18.43
CA LEU A 8 -8.14 -16.22 18.70
C LEU A 8 -7.11 -16.40 17.57
N LYS A 9 -7.11 -17.56 16.90
CA LYS A 9 -6.22 -17.81 15.76
C LYS A 9 -6.60 -16.97 14.54
N GLN A 10 -7.90 -16.81 14.27
CA GLN A 10 -8.36 -15.98 13.16
C GLN A 10 -8.14 -14.49 13.43
N GLU A 11 -8.32 -14.03 14.66
CA GLU A 11 -7.96 -12.66 15.05
C GLU A 11 -6.46 -12.41 14.85
N ARG A 12 -5.59 -13.33 15.31
CA ARG A 12 -4.14 -13.24 15.07
C ARG A 12 -3.79 -13.23 13.58
N PHE A 13 -4.49 -14.03 12.77
CA PHE A 13 -4.33 -14.02 11.32
C PHE A 13 -4.70 -12.67 10.72
N VAL A 14 -5.83 -12.07 11.12
CA VAL A 14 -6.26 -10.76 10.62
C VAL A 14 -5.26 -9.67 11.00
N THR A 15 -4.79 -9.64 12.25
CA THR A 15 -3.78 -8.67 12.69
C THR A 15 -2.48 -8.83 11.90
N ALA A 16 -1.94 -10.04 11.82
CA ALA A 16 -0.70 -10.29 11.08
C ALA A 16 -0.85 -10.01 9.58
N TRP A 17 -2.04 -10.24 9.00
CA TRP A 17 -2.31 -9.91 7.60
C TRP A 17 -2.39 -8.40 7.38
N HIS A 18 -2.99 -7.65 8.30
CA HIS A 18 -3.00 -6.18 8.25
C HIS A 18 -1.58 -5.60 8.33
N GLU A 19 -0.73 -6.13 9.21
CA GLU A 19 0.64 -5.64 9.42
C GLU A 19 1.60 -6.00 8.27
N THR A 20 1.53 -7.23 7.77
CA THR A 20 2.49 -7.75 6.78
C THR A 20 2.04 -7.59 5.33
N GLY A 21 0.74 -7.41 5.09
CA GLY A 21 0.14 -7.45 3.75
C GLY A 21 0.20 -8.82 3.07
N ASN A 22 0.76 -9.85 3.72
CA ASN A 22 1.00 -11.17 3.14
C ASN A 22 0.18 -12.24 3.86
N LYS A 23 -0.75 -12.86 3.14
CA LYS A 23 -1.65 -13.89 3.68
C LYS A 23 -0.90 -15.12 4.18
N SER A 24 0.08 -15.61 3.42
CA SER A 24 0.83 -16.82 3.77
C SER A 24 1.69 -16.59 5.02
N GLU A 25 2.27 -15.40 5.15
CA GLU A 25 3.01 -15.01 6.34
C GLU A 25 2.10 -14.85 7.56
N ALA A 26 0.95 -14.18 7.39
CA ALA A 26 -0.05 -14.08 8.44
C ALA A 26 -0.54 -15.45 8.93
N TYR A 27 -0.70 -16.42 8.01
CA TYR A 27 -1.10 -17.78 8.36
C TYR A 27 -0.01 -18.51 9.16
N ARG A 28 1.27 -18.36 8.81
CA ARG A 28 2.39 -18.90 9.59
C ARG A 28 2.47 -18.34 11.01
N GLN A 29 2.11 -17.08 11.20
CA GLN A 29 2.13 -16.46 12.53
C GLN A 29 0.92 -16.86 13.39
N ALA A 30 -0.21 -17.18 12.76
CA ALA A 30 -1.46 -17.53 13.43
C ALA A 30 -1.64 -19.03 13.71
N TYR A 31 -1.04 -19.91 12.91
CA TYR A 31 -1.21 -21.36 12.96
C TYR A 31 0.13 -22.09 13.05
N ASN A 32 0.13 -23.31 13.62
CA ASN A 32 1.31 -24.16 13.57
C ASN A 32 1.47 -24.71 12.14
N CYS A 33 2.57 -24.36 11.49
CA CYS A 33 2.92 -24.73 10.12
C CYS A 33 4.19 -25.58 10.02
N GLU A 34 4.75 -26.08 11.13
CA GLU A 34 6.04 -26.80 11.17
C GLU A 34 6.12 -28.03 10.23
N SER A 35 4.98 -28.68 9.95
CA SER A 35 4.90 -29.84 9.05
C SER A 35 4.13 -29.56 7.75
N MET A 36 3.90 -28.29 7.41
CA MET A 36 3.14 -27.90 6.22
C MET A 36 4.05 -27.46 5.08
N SER A 37 3.74 -27.86 3.86
CA SER A 37 4.41 -27.32 2.67
C SER A 37 3.95 -25.89 2.38
N GLU A 38 4.79 -25.11 1.71
CA GLU A 38 4.49 -23.72 1.33
C GLU A 38 3.21 -23.61 0.50
N ALA A 39 2.99 -24.53 -0.44
CA ALA A 39 1.79 -24.59 -1.26
C ALA A 39 0.52 -24.80 -0.40
N THR A 40 0.61 -25.65 0.62
CA THR A 40 -0.51 -25.88 1.54
C THR A 40 -0.81 -24.64 2.37
N ILE A 41 0.24 -23.96 2.87
CA ILE A 41 0.09 -22.71 3.63
C ILE A 41 -0.58 -21.65 2.76
N ASN A 42 -0.12 -21.46 1.52
CA ASN A 42 -0.69 -20.49 0.58
C ASN A 42 -2.18 -20.77 0.32
N ASN A 43 -2.52 -22.01 -0.02
CA ASN A 43 -3.91 -22.40 -0.30
C ASN A 43 -4.82 -22.18 0.92
N LYS A 44 -4.37 -22.57 2.13
CA LYS A 44 -5.15 -22.36 3.35
C LYS A 44 -5.27 -20.90 3.73
N ALA A 45 -4.22 -20.11 3.57
CA ALA A 45 -4.25 -18.67 3.80
C ALA A 45 -5.21 -17.97 2.82
N TYR A 46 -5.21 -18.41 1.56
CA TYR A 46 -6.13 -17.91 0.55
C TYR A 46 -7.58 -18.26 0.89
N GLU A 47 -7.88 -19.52 1.20
CA GLU A 47 -9.21 -19.97 1.63
C GLU A 47 -9.70 -19.19 2.84
N LEU A 48 -8.86 -19.04 3.86
CA LEU A 48 -9.17 -18.29 5.07
C LEU A 48 -9.45 -16.81 4.77
N SER A 49 -8.73 -16.21 3.82
CA SER A 49 -8.95 -14.82 3.38
C SER A 49 -10.27 -14.59 2.63
N LEU A 50 -10.90 -15.65 2.12
CA LEU A 50 -12.21 -15.56 1.45
C LEU A 50 -13.37 -15.61 2.43
N ASN A 51 -13.14 -15.97 3.70
CA ASN A 51 -14.18 -15.98 4.72
C ASN A 51 -14.71 -14.56 4.98
N GLY A 52 -16.03 -14.38 4.85
CA GLY A 52 -16.68 -13.08 4.99
C GLY A 52 -16.47 -12.41 6.36
N GLU A 53 -16.39 -13.19 7.44
CA GLU A 53 -16.19 -12.65 8.80
C GLU A 53 -14.76 -12.14 9.00
N ILE A 54 -13.79 -12.84 8.42
CA ILE A 54 -12.37 -12.43 8.43
C ILE A 54 -12.18 -11.16 7.63
N ARG A 55 -12.83 -11.04 6.46
CA ARG A 55 -12.80 -9.83 5.65
C ARG A 55 -13.43 -8.64 6.38
N ALA A 56 -14.61 -8.83 6.96
CA ALA A 56 -15.27 -7.79 7.75
C ALA A 56 -14.40 -7.34 8.93
N ARG A 57 -13.70 -8.27 9.60
CA ARG A 57 -12.79 -7.93 10.69
C ARG A 57 -11.55 -7.18 10.20
N LEU A 58 -10.98 -7.57 9.07
CA LEU A 58 -9.85 -6.87 8.46
C LEU A 58 -10.23 -5.43 8.10
N GLU A 59 -11.40 -5.22 7.50
CA GLU A 59 -11.94 -3.88 7.20
C GLU A 59 -12.11 -3.05 8.47
N ALA A 60 -12.65 -3.63 9.54
CA ALA A 60 -12.77 -2.95 10.83
C ALA A 60 -11.41 -2.56 11.43
N VAL A 61 -10.41 -3.44 11.34
CA VAL A 61 -9.03 -3.15 11.80
C VAL A 61 -8.39 -2.06 10.94
N GLN A 62 -8.58 -2.09 9.63
CA GLN A 62 -8.09 -1.05 8.73
C GLN A 62 -8.76 0.30 9.00
N GLN A 63 -10.06 0.30 9.28
CA GLN A 63 -10.78 1.50 9.66
C GLN A 63 -10.31 2.04 11.01
N GLU A 64 -10.09 1.17 12.00
CA GLU A 64 -9.55 1.57 13.31
C GLU A 64 -8.13 2.13 13.21
N SER A 65 -7.25 1.47 12.44
CA SER A 65 -5.92 1.99 12.14
C SER A 65 -5.99 3.30 11.36
N ALA A 66 -6.89 3.40 10.39
CA ALA A 66 -7.13 4.64 9.66
C ALA A 66 -7.59 5.73 10.62
N GLU A 67 -8.60 5.52 11.46
CA GLU A 67 -9.10 6.48 12.45
C GLU A 67 -8.01 6.92 13.44
N ARG A 68 -7.18 6.00 13.93
CA ARG A 68 -6.04 6.33 14.81
C ARG A 68 -4.93 7.12 14.10
N HIS A 69 -4.79 6.96 12.79
CA HIS A 69 -3.77 7.61 11.96
C HIS A 69 -4.34 8.66 11.00
N ASN A 70 -5.62 9.01 11.12
CA ASN A 70 -6.30 9.92 10.21
C ASN A 70 -5.92 11.33 10.63
N VAL A 71 -4.79 11.82 10.12
CA VAL A 71 -4.46 13.23 10.25
C VAL A 71 -5.24 13.97 9.16
N THR A 72 -6.35 14.57 9.55
CA THR A 72 -7.18 15.36 8.66
C THR A 72 -6.47 16.66 8.27
N ILE A 73 -6.84 17.22 7.11
CA ILE A 73 -6.38 18.55 6.68
C ILE A 73 -6.61 19.58 7.80
N ALA A 74 -7.74 19.49 8.51
CA ALA A 74 -8.08 20.38 9.62
C ALA A 74 -7.07 20.27 10.80
N GLU A 75 -6.65 19.05 11.14
CA GLU A 75 -5.66 18.82 12.19
C GLU A 75 -4.27 19.30 11.79
N VAL A 76 -3.82 19.04 10.56
CA VAL A 76 -2.57 19.60 10.01
C VAL A 76 -2.61 21.12 9.99
N THR A 77 -3.72 21.71 9.55
CA THR A 77 -3.93 23.15 9.58
C THR A 77 -3.83 23.69 11.00
N LYS A 78 -4.44 23.02 11.99
CA LYS A 78 -4.36 23.44 13.40
C LYS A 78 -2.93 23.37 13.92
N MET A 79 -2.21 22.27 13.69
CA MET A 79 -0.81 22.12 14.10
C MET A 79 0.08 23.23 13.53
N HIS A 80 -0.10 23.58 12.25
CA HIS A 80 0.66 24.68 11.65
C HIS A 80 0.26 26.07 12.15
N ARG A 81 -1.02 26.31 12.48
CA ARG A 81 -1.43 27.56 13.14
C ARG A 81 -0.82 27.68 14.54
N ASP A 82 -0.83 26.61 15.32
CA ASP A 82 -0.23 26.57 16.65
C ASP A 82 1.30 26.81 16.56
N ALA A 83 1.97 26.20 15.57
CA ALA A 83 3.40 26.43 15.30
C ALA A 83 3.70 27.87 14.83
N TYR A 84 2.79 28.48 14.06
CA TYR A 84 2.90 29.88 13.64
C TYR A 84 2.83 30.84 14.84
N GLN A 85 2.05 30.50 15.86
CA GLN A 85 1.92 31.30 17.08
C GLN A 85 3.13 31.19 18.02
N ALA A 86 4.03 30.22 17.82
CA ALA A 86 5.21 30.03 18.67
C ALA A 86 6.31 31.10 18.47
N LEU A 87 6.09 32.13 17.64
CA LEU A 87 6.97 33.28 17.39
C LEU A 87 8.42 32.91 16.99
N ASN A 88 8.61 31.70 16.44
CA ASN A 88 9.88 31.29 15.85
C ASN A 88 9.83 31.57 14.33
N PRO A 89 10.69 32.47 13.79
CA PRO A 89 10.66 32.84 12.38
C PRO A 89 10.79 31.66 11.39
N HIS A 90 11.58 30.63 11.73
CA HIS A 90 11.72 29.43 10.90
C HIS A 90 10.45 28.57 10.94
N ALA A 91 9.87 28.38 12.12
CA ALA A 91 8.63 27.61 12.25
C ALA A 91 7.45 28.31 11.56
N MET A 92 7.39 29.64 11.64
CA MET A 92 6.35 30.46 11.01
C MET A 92 6.41 30.39 9.48
N THR A 93 7.59 30.51 8.89
CA THR A 93 7.76 30.43 7.43
C THR A 93 7.44 29.04 6.90
N ALA A 94 7.90 27.98 7.60
CA ALA A 94 7.56 26.60 7.26
C ALA A 94 6.05 26.34 7.37
N ALA A 95 5.40 26.78 8.45
CA ALA A 95 3.97 26.65 8.64
C ALA A 95 3.16 27.39 7.55
N ALA A 96 3.55 28.62 7.20
CA ALA A 96 2.90 29.40 6.16
C ALA A 96 2.99 28.72 4.79
N ASN A 97 4.17 28.22 4.42
CA ASN A 97 4.38 27.49 3.16
C ASN A 97 3.58 26.18 3.13
N ASN A 98 3.58 25.42 4.23
CA ASN A 98 2.86 24.15 4.31
C ASN A 98 1.34 24.36 4.25
N LEU A 99 0.81 25.39 4.93
CA LEU A 99 -0.60 25.77 4.83
C LEU A 99 -0.97 26.19 3.40
N ALA A 100 -0.14 26.98 2.74
CA ALA A 100 -0.38 27.40 1.36
C ALA A 100 -0.41 26.22 0.38
N LYS A 101 0.48 25.22 0.56
CA LYS A 101 0.46 23.98 -0.21
C LYS A 101 -0.77 23.12 0.09
N LEU A 102 -1.10 22.92 1.37
CA LEU A 102 -2.23 22.12 1.83
C LEU A 102 -3.57 22.67 1.31
N HIS A 103 -3.72 23.99 1.28
CA HIS A 103 -4.92 24.68 0.78
C HIS A 103 -4.90 24.95 -0.73
N GLY A 104 -3.92 24.42 -1.46
CA GLY A 104 -3.84 24.52 -2.92
C GLY A 104 -3.50 25.91 -3.47
N LEU A 105 -3.03 26.84 -2.63
CA LEU A 105 -2.56 28.16 -3.04
C LEU A 105 -1.20 28.08 -3.74
N ILE A 106 -0.41 27.06 -3.39
CA ILE A 106 0.88 26.73 -4.02
C ILE A 106 0.79 25.27 -4.46
N THR A 107 1.13 24.99 -5.72
CA THR A 107 1.22 23.62 -6.23
C THR A 107 2.63 23.35 -6.73
N ASP A 108 3.30 22.37 -6.12
CA ASP A 108 4.59 21.89 -6.63
C ASP A 108 4.30 21.04 -7.88
N LYS A 109 4.54 21.60 -9.06
CA LYS A 109 4.51 20.82 -10.31
C LYS A 109 5.79 20.01 -10.38
N ALA A 110 5.73 18.73 -10.03
CA ALA A 110 6.84 17.82 -10.33
C ALA A 110 6.87 17.56 -11.84
N LYS A 111 7.95 17.97 -12.53
CA LYS A 111 8.28 17.42 -13.84
C LYS A 111 8.71 15.98 -13.62
N ILE A 112 7.90 15.02 -14.06
CA ILE A 112 8.34 13.63 -14.18
C ILE A 112 9.11 13.56 -15.50
N GLU A 113 10.43 13.70 -15.44
CA GLU A 113 11.31 13.38 -16.57
C GLU A 113 11.46 11.86 -16.60
N THR A 114 10.59 11.18 -17.34
CA THR A 114 10.86 9.79 -17.71
C THR A 114 12.04 9.81 -18.67
N ASN A 115 13.21 9.37 -18.22
CA ASN A 115 14.36 9.10 -19.09
C ASN A 115 14.17 7.78 -19.84
N LEU A 116 12.93 7.54 -20.30
CA LEU A 116 12.61 6.46 -21.21
C LEU A 116 12.78 7.05 -22.62
N PRO A 117 13.62 6.45 -23.48
CA PRO A 117 13.59 6.80 -24.88
C PRO A 117 12.16 6.62 -25.38
N THR A 118 11.68 7.63 -26.11
CA THR A 118 10.41 7.51 -26.83
C THR A 118 10.51 6.34 -27.82
N LEU A 119 9.39 5.71 -28.18
CA LEU A 119 9.40 4.58 -29.12
C LEU A 119 10.10 4.92 -30.45
N SER A 120 10.11 6.20 -30.83
CA SER A 120 10.81 6.74 -32.02
C SER A 120 12.32 6.89 -31.88
N GLU A 121 12.87 6.77 -30.67
CA GLU A 121 14.30 6.91 -30.36
C GLU A 121 14.98 5.54 -30.14
N LEU A 122 14.20 4.46 -30.07
CA LEU A 122 14.70 3.10 -29.99
C LEU A 122 15.08 2.61 -31.40
N SER A 123 16.21 1.91 -31.51
CA SER A 123 16.50 1.17 -32.74
C SER A 123 15.54 -0.01 -32.89
N ASP A 124 15.35 -0.50 -34.12
CA ASP A 124 14.50 -1.65 -34.39
C ASP A 124 14.94 -2.87 -33.55
N GLU A 125 16.25 -3.07 -33.37
CA GLU A 125 16.80 -4.16 -32.53
C GLU A 125 16.52 -3.98 -31.03
N GLU A 126 16.43 -2.75 -30.55
CA GLU A 126 16.06 -2.45 -29.16
C GLU A 126 14.57 -2.64 -28.92
N LEU A 127 13.76 -2.28 -29.92
CA LEU A 127 12.32 -2.49 -29.92
C LEU A 127 12.00 -3.99 -29.86
N ASP A 128 12.66 -4.79 -30.70
CA ASP A 128 12.49 -6.24 -30.75
C ASP A 128 12.89 -6.90 -29.44
N ARG A 129 14.04 -6.50 -28.87
CA ARG A 129 14.46 -6.98 -27.55
C ARG A 129 13.43 -6.67 -26.47
N ARG A 130 12.84 -5.48 -26.49
CA ARG A 130 11.85 -5.07 -25.50
C ARG A 130 10.53 -5.81 -25.67
N ILE A 131 10.11 -6.07 -26.91
CA ILE A 131 8.91 -6.87 -27.20
C ILE A 131 9.10 -8.31 -26.73
N LEU A 132 10.27 -8.91 -26.98
CA LEU A 132 10.60 -10.26 -26.51
C LEU A 132 10.61 -10.34 -24.97
N GLU A 133 11.22 -9.36 -24.29
CA GLU A 133 11.25 -9.30 -22.83
C GLU A 133 9.84 -9.19 -22.22
N LEU A 134 8.97 -8.38 -22.83
CA LEU A 134 7.57 -8.24 -22.39
C LEU A 134 6.75 -9.50 -22.67
N ALA A 135 6.98 -10.15 -23.81
CA ALA A 135 6.33 -11.40 -24.16
C ALA A 135 6.68 -12.51 -23.16
N GLU A 136 7.97 -12.65 -22.80
CA GLU A 136 8.43 -13.62 -21.80
C GLU A 136 7.78 -13.36 -20.43
N LYS A 137 7.75 -12.10 -19.97
CA LYS A 137 7.08 -11.74 -18.71
C LYS A 137 5.57 -12.02 -18.72
N ALA A 138 4.95 -11.95 -19.90
CA ALA A 138 3.55 -12.29 -20.09
C ALA A 138 3.31 -13.79 -20.34
N GLY A 139 4.37 -14.62 -20.43
CA GLY A 139 4.28 -16.04 -20.74
C GLY A 139 3.92 -16.35 -22.19
N LEU A 140 4.12 -15.40 -23.10
CA LEU A 140 3.86 -15.52 -24.54
C LEU A 140 5.18 -15.81 -25.26
N SER A 141 5.17 -16.81 -26.16
CA SER A 141 6.28 -17.06 -27.08
C SER A 141 5.98 -16.39 -28.42
N ILE A 142 6.81 -15.44 -28.82
CA ILE A 142 6.66 -14.67 -30.05
C ILE A 142 7.99 -14.73 -30.80
N ALA A 143 7.94 -14.99 -32.10
CA ALA A 143 9.10 -14.86 -32.99
C ALA A 143 8.97 -13.54 -33.75
N ILE A 144 9.98 -12.69 -33.61
CA ILE A 144 10.12 -11.44 -34.37
C ILE A 144 11.24 -11.66 -35.40
N ASN A 145 11.12 -11.04 -36.56
CA ASN A 145 11.85 -11.38 -37.78
C ASN A 145 13.00 -10.40 -38.04
#